data_AF-A0A285M1E6-F1
#
_entry.id   AF-A0A285M1E6-F1
#
_cell.length_a   1.000
_cell.length_b   1.000
_cell.length_c   1.000
_cell.angle_alpha   90.00
_cell.angle_beta   90.00
_cell.angle_gamma   90.00
#
_symmetry.space_group_name_H-M   'P 1'
#
loop_
_entity.id
_entity.type
_entity.pdbx_description
1 polymer ?
#
loop_
_entity_poly.entity_id
_entity_poly.type
_entity_poly.pdbx_seq_one_letter_code
_entity_poly.pdbx_strand_id
1 'polypeptide(L)'
;MTVYVIAQLKFTDREAYDRYQKRFLPVFAKYQGTLLAADETPTTLEGTTDREKVVLMSFPDEAAVTAWSQSPEYREISKDREAGADTITLLVKGLDHRPNAEAPRSGQRPA
;
A
#
# COMPACT_ATOMS: atom_id res chain seq x y z
N MET A 1 -4.57 12.12 -9.92
CA MET A 1 -5.02 10.73 -10.12
C MET A 1 -4.47 9.94 -8.95
N THR A 2 -5.33 9.25 -8.20
CA THR A 2 -4.93 8.46 -7.04
C THR A 2 -3.88 7.42 -7.44
N VAL A 3 -2.86 7.28 -6.62
CA VAL A 3 -1.84 6.23 -6.77
C VAL A 3 -1.82 5.37 -5.52
N TYR A 4 -1.33 4.14 -5.68
CA TYR A 4 -1.21 3.17 -4.62
C TYR A 4 0.25 2.79 -4.42
N VAL A 5 0.65 2.65 -3.16
CA VAL A 5 1.91 2.03 -2.79
C VAL A 5 1.61 0.66 -2.22
N ILE A 6 2.16 -0.38 -2.84
CA ILE A 6 2.05 -1.77 -2.43
C ILE A 6 3.42 -2.22 -1.94
N ALA A 7 3.55 -2.50 -0.64
CA ALA A 7 4.76 -3.09 -0.10
C ALA A 7 4.51 -4.56 0.25
N GLN A 8 5.40 -5.44 -0.21
CA GLN A 8 5.41 -6.86 0.09
C GLN A 8 6.70 -7.18 0.82
N LEU A 9 6.61 -7.84 1.97
CA LEU A 9 7.74 -8.02 2.87
C LEU A 9 7.93 -9.48 3.22
N LYS A 10 9.20 -9.86 3.37
CA LYS A 10 9.66 -11.10 4.00
C LYS A 10 10.53 -10.72 5.17
N PHE A 11 10.20 -11.17 6.37
CA PHE A 11 10.92 -10.82 7.57
C PHE A 11 12.29 -11.49 7.61
N THR A 12 13.30 -10.71 7.99
CA THR A 12 14.68 -11.17 8.21
C THR A 12 15.12 -10.95 9.64
N ASP A 13 14.60 -9.90 10.29
CA ASP A 13 14.74 -9.63 11.72
C ASP A 13 13.45 -8.98 12.22
N ARG A 14 12.67 -9.76 13.00
CA ARG A 14 11.37 -9.33 13.52
C ARG A 14 11.50 -8.17 14.49
N GLU A 15 12.52 -8.15 15.34
CA GLU A 15 12.69 -7.09 16.34
C GLU A 15 13.02 -5.77 15.67
N ALA A 16 13.87 -5.79 14.63
CA ALA A 16 14.14 -4.61 13.82
C ALA A 16 12.88 -4.08 13.13
N TYR A 17 12.10 -4.98 12.52
CA TYR A 17 10.84 -4.58 11.89
C TYR A 17 9.83 -3.99 12.89
N ASP A 18 9.71 -4.57 14.08
CA ASP A 18 8.80 -4.09 15.12
C ASP A 18 9.17 -2.68 15.60
N ARG A 19 10.47 -2.32 15.63
CA ARG A 19 10.91 -0.93 15.91
C ARG A 19 10.41 0.04 14.84
N TYR A 20 10.51 -0.33 13.56
CA TYR A 20 9.94 0.45 12.46
C TYR A 20 8.43 0.59 12.61
N GLN A 21 7.72 -0.53 12.80
CA GLN A 21 6.25 -0.55 12.86
C GLN A 21 5.69 0.35 13.97
N LYS A 22 6.32 0.36 15.15
CA LYS A 22 5.94 1.23 16.28
C LYS A 22 6.03 2.73 15.95
N ARG A 23 6.92 3.11 15.04
CA ARG A 23 7.17 4.51 14.66
C ARG A 23 6.44 4.93 13.38
N PHE A 24 5.93 3.96 12.62
CA PHE A 24 5.37 4.18 11.29
C PHE A 24 4.16 5.11 11.28
N LEU A 25 3.08 4.78 12.02
CA LEU A 25 1.83 5.54 11.96
C LEU A 25 1.99 7.02 12.34
N PRO A 26 2.71 7.38 13.42
CA PRO A 26 2.95 8.79 13.76
C PRO A 26 3.69 9.58 12.66
N VAL A 27 4.63 8.96 11.94
CA VAL A 27 5.32 9.60 10.82
C VAL A 27 4.39 9.70 9.62
N PHE A 28 3.71 8.61 9.28
CA PHE A 28 2.81 8.53 8.12
C PHE A 28 1.66 9.54 8.19
N ALA A 29 1.08 9.76 9.39
CA ALA A 29 -0.03 10.68 9.62
C ALA A 29 0.29 12.16 9.29
N LYS A 30 1.56 12.52 9.11
CA LYS A 30 1.98 13.87 8.67
C LYS A 30 1.80 14.11 7.18
N TYR A 31 1.52 13.07 6.40
CA TYR A 31 1.45 13.11 4.95
C TYR A 31 0.04 12.79 4.45
N GLN A 32 -0.20 13.07 3.17
CA GLN A 32 -1.51 12.91 2.53
C GLN A 32 -1.79 11.44 2.11
N GLY A 33 -1.27 10.48 2.86
CA GLY A 33 -1.45 9.06 2.60
C GLY A 33 -2.55 8.46 3.47
N THR A 34 -3.25 7.45 2.95
CA THR A 34 -4.20 6.63 3.70
C THR A 34 -3.70 5.18 3.72
N LEU A 35 -3.57 4.60 4.91
CA LEU A 35 -3.25 3.18 5.06
C LEU A 35 -4.54 2.37 4.86
N LEU A 36 -4.56 1.53 3.83
CA LEU A 36 -5.74 0.74 3.45
C LEU A 36 -5.67 -0.70 3.96
N ALA A 37 -4.48 -1.30 3.97
CA ALA A 37 -4.26 -2.63 4.51
C ALA A 37 -2.83 -2.78 5.06
N ALA A 38 -2.69 -3.61 6.09
CA ALA A 38 -1.40 -4.05 6.64
C ALA A 38 -1.59 -5.45 7.26
N ASP A 39 -1.41 -6.49 6.45
CA ASP A 39 -1.72 -7.88 6.80
C ASP A 39 -0.46 -8.74 6.81
N GLU A 40 -0.21 -9.48 7.90
CA GLU A 40 0.93 -10.42 8.07
C GLU A 40 0.54 -11.88 7.74
N THR A 41 -0.67 -12.09 7.25
CA THR A 41 -1.19 -13.39 6.83
C THR A 41 -2.00 -13.29 5.54
N PRO A 42 -1.48 -12.65 4.47
CA PRO A 42 -2.22 -12.49 3.23
C PRO A 42 -2.53 -13.86 2.61
N THR A 43 -3.77 -14.05 2.17
CA THR A 43 -4.16 -15.27 1.46
C THR A 43 -3.73 -15.19 -0.01
N THR A 44 -2.94 -16.17 -0.46
CA THR A 44 -2.57 -16.30 -1.87
C THR A 44 -3.69 -17.01 -2.62
N LEU A 45 -4.26 -16.36 -3.64
CA LEU A 45 -5.33 -16.94 -4.46
C LEU A 45 -4.78 -17.73 -5.66
N GLU A 46 -3.66 -17.29 -6.24
CA GLU A 46 -3.01 -17.93 -7.39
C GLU A 46 -1.50 -17.72 -7.33
N GLY A 47 -0.72 -18.70 -7.81
CA GLY A 47 0.74 -18.65 -7.84
C GLY A 47 1.39 -19.03 -6.51
N THR A 48 2.65 -18.63 -6.34
CA THR A 48 3.41 -18.81 -5.09
C THR A 48 4.10 -17.52 -4.72
N THR A 49 4.20 -17.25 -3.42
CA THR A 49 4.89 -16.09 -2.87
C THR A 49 5.64 -16.51 -1.62
N ASP A 50 6.80 -15.90 -1.39
CA ASP A 50 7.58 -16.04 -0.15
C ASP A 50 7.41 -14.82 0.77
N ARG A 51 6.43 -13.96 0.46
CA ARG A 51 6.12 -12.74 1.21
C ARG A 51 5.14 -13.05 2.33
N GLU A 52 5.46 -12.54 3.51
CA GLU A 52 4.73 -12.76 4.75
C GLU A 52 3.81 -11.60 5.08
N LYS A 53 4.11 -10.39 4.60
CA LYS A 53 3.30 -9.20 4.87
C LYS A 53 3.01 -8.41 3.61
N VAL A 54 1.77 -7.91 3.50
CA VAL A 54 1.36 -6.94 2.48
C VAL A 54 0.87 -5.65 3.15
N VAL A 55 1.35 -4.52 2.65
CA VAL A 55 0.88 -3.18 3.03
C VAL A 55 0.37 -2.46 1.80
N LEU A 56 -0.85 -1.92 1.87
CA LEU A 56 -1.46 -1.13 0.82
C LEU A 56 -1.75 0.27 1.35
N MET A 57 -1.26 1.28 0.63
CA MET A 57 -1.50 2.69 0.93
C MET A 57 -2.01 3.40 -0.32
N SER A 58 -2.90 4.38 -0.15
CA SER A 58 -3.31 5.30 -1.22
C SER A 58 -2.81 6.72 -0.98
N PHE A 59 -2.53 7.42 -2.06
CA PHE A 59 -2.10 8.82 -2.08
C PHE A 59 -2.85 9.57 -3.19
N PRO A 60 -3.06 10.90 -3.06
CA PRO A 60 -3.76 11.68 -4.07
C PRO A 60 -3.04 11.71 -5.43
N ASP A 61 -1.70 11.63 -5.42
CA ASP A 61 -0.82 11.62 -6.59
C ASP A 61 0.59 11.10 -6.26
N GLU A 62 1.45 11.00 -7.28
CA GLU A 62 2.85 10.55 -7.13
C GLU A 62 3.70 11.53 -6.31
N ALA A 63 3.41 12.83 -6.38
CA ALA A 63 4.19 13.84 -5.66
C ALA A 63 4.00 13.68 -4.14
N ALA A 64 2.79 13.32 -3.68
CA ALA A 64 2.53 12.98 -2.29
C ALA A 64 3.30 11.73 -1.83
N VAL A 65 3.47 10.72 -2.71
CA VAL A 65 4.33 9.56 -2.40
C VAL A 65 5.78 9.98 -2.26
N THR A 66 6.29 10.82 -3.18
CA THR A 66 7.66 11.33 -3.14
C THR A 66 7.90 12.15 -1.86
N ALA A 67 6.98 13.05 -1.50
CA ALA A 67 7.08 13.88 -0.31
C ALA A 67 7.17 13.04 0.98
N TRP A 68 6.39 11.96 1.09
CA TRP A 68 6.47 11.04 2.21
C TRP A 68 7.74 10.18 2.18
N SER A 69 7.99 9.47 1.08
CA SER A 69 9.10 8.49 0.97
C SER A 69 10.50 9.12 1.02
N GLN A 70 10.64 10.38 0.61
CA GLN A 70 11.91 11.11 0.68
C GLN A 70 12.06 11.96 1.95
N SER A 71 11.04 12.01 2.81
CA SER A 71 11.10 12.80 4.03
C SER A 71 12.23 12.31 4.97
N PRO A 72 12.92 13.23 5.66
CA PRO A 72 13.93 12.86 6.66
C PRO A 72 13.38 11.91 7.73
N GLU A 73 12.15 12.15 8.19
CA GLU A 73 11.52 11.34 9.24
C GLU A 73 11.21 9.92 8.77
N TYR A 74 10.68 9.74 7.55
CA TYR A 74 10.44 8.39 7.02
C TYR A 74 11.74 7.66 6.72
N ARG A 75 12.71 8.35 6.11
CA ARG A 75 14.03 7.77 5.82
C ARG A 75 14.76 7.30 7.06
N GLU A 76 14.55 7.98 8.19
CA GLU A 76 15.17 7.55 9.45
C GLU A 76 14.50 6.28 10.00
N ILE A 77 13.17 6.18 9.96
CA ILE A 77 12.52 4.93 10.41
C ILE A 77 12.73 3.78 9.42
N SER A 78 12.91 4.05 8.12
CA SER A 78 13.02 3.02 7.10
C SER A 78 14.28 2.17 7.23
N LYS A 79 15.32 2.65 7.92
CA LYS A 79 16.53 1.86 8.21
C LYS A 79 16.22 0.59 9.01
N ASP A 80 15.33 0.70 10.01
CA ASP A 80 14.88 -0.45 10.80
C ASP A 80 14.09 -1.45 9.93
N ARG A 81 13.26 -0.94 8.99
CA ARG A 81 12.53 -1.78 8.02
C ARG A 81 13.51 -2.53 7.09
N GLU A 82 14.51 -1.84 6.57
CA GLU A 82 15.51 -2.42 5.65
C GLU A 82 16.37 -3.48 6.33
N ALA A 83 16.69 -3.30 7.61
CA ALA A 83 17.35 -4.32 8.42
C ALA A 83 16.41 -5.50 8.76
N GLY A 84 15.12 -5.20 8.98
CA GLY A 84 14.14 -6.16 9.47
C GLY A 84 13.41 -6.98 8.41
N ALA A 85 13.43 -6.56 7.15
CA ALA A 85 12.72 -7.26 6.08
C ALA A 85 13.27 -6.99 4.68
N ASP A 86 13.36 -8.06 3.88
CA ASP A 86 13.43 -7.93 2.43
C ASP A 86 12.09 -7.42 1.89
N THR A 87 12.09 -6.26 1.25
CA THR A 87 10.88 -5.52 0.90
C THR A 87 10.86 -5.17 -0.58
N ILE A 88 9.79 -5.55 -1.26
CA ILE A 88 9.45 -5.07 -2.61
C ILE A 88 8.38 -3.99 -2.46
N THR A 89 8.63 -2.79 -2.98
CA THR A 89 7.64 -1.71 -2.99
C THR A 89 7.32 -1.31 -4.43
N LEU A 90 6.03 -1.23 -4.75
CA LEU A 90 5.53 -0.83 -6.06
C LEU A 90 4.69 0.44 -5.91
N LEU A 91 4.92 1.43 -6.78
CA LEU A 91 3.97 2.51 -7.02
C LEU A 91 3.11 2.13 -8.21
N VAL A 92 1.79 2.10 -8.02
CA VAL A 92 0.81 1.70 -9.03
C VAL A 92 -0.18 2.83 -9.25
N LYS A 93 -0.39 3.20 -10.51
CA LYS A 93 -1.38 4.20 -10.90
C LYS A 93 -2.78 3.63 -10.74
N GLY A 94 -3.63 4.34 -9.99
CA GLY A 94 -5.05 4.03 -9.96
C GLY A 94 -5.70 4.32 -11.31
N LEU A 95 -6.83 3.66 -11.56
CA LEU A 95 -7.67 4.03 -12.70
C LEU A 95 -8.46 5.28 -12.34
N ASP A 96 -8.52 6.25 -13.24
CA ASP A 96 -9.57 7.27 -13.17
C ASP A 96 -10.92 6.56 -13.22
N HIS A 97 -11.81 6.83 -12.26
CA HIS A 97 -13.15 6.24 -12.22
C HIS A 97 -13.84 6.48 -13.58
N ARG A 98 -13.87 5.47 -14.44
CA ARG A 98 -14.88 5.42 -15.50
C ARG A 98 -16.15 4.94 -14.80
N PRO A 99 -17.23 5.74 -14.73
CA PRO A 99 -18.49 5.22 -14.26
C PRO A 99 -18.83 4.00 -15.14
N ASN A 100 -19.15 2.90 -14.48
CA ASN A 100 -19.64 1.67 -15.12
C ASN A 100 -20.68 2.08 -16.16
N ALA A 101 -20.49 1.67 -17.42
CA ALA A 101 -21.54 1.82 -18.42
C ALA A 101 -22.81 1.20 -17.84
N GLU A 102 -23.86 2.00 -17.68
CA GLU A 102 -25.15 1.54 -17.15
C GLU A 102 -25.55 0.26 -17.88
N ALA A 103 -25.66 -0.84 -17.15
CA ALA A 103 -26.26 -2.05 -17.69
C ALA A 103 -27.66 -1.69 -18.22
N PRO A 104 -28.02 -2.07 -19.45
CA PRO A 104 -29.33 -1.72 -20.00
C PRO A 104 -30.42 -2.26 -19.08
N ARG A 105 -31.32 -1.38 -18.62
CA ARG A 105 -32.48 -1.76 -17.80
C ARG A 105 -33.30 -2.79 -18.59
N SER A 106 -33.24 -4.05 -18.19
CA SER A 106 -34.13 -5.10 -18.66
C SER A 106 -35.53 -4.82 -18.14
N GLY A 107 -36.33 -4.09 -18.91
CA GLY A 107 -37.64 -3.69 -18.43
C GLY A 107 -38.49 -2.92 -19.44
N GLN A 108 -38.67 -3.45 -20.64
CA GLN A 108 -39.81 -3.10 -21.49
C GLN A 108 -40.15 -4.29 -22.40
N ARG A 109 -41.12 -5.11 -21.99
CA ARG A 109 -41.93 -5.90 -22.93
C ARG A 109 -43.08 -5.00 -23.40
N PRO A 110 -43.29 -4.79 -24.70
CA PRO A 110 -44.51 -4.17 -25.18
C PRO A 110 -45.63 -5.22 -25.35
N ALA A 111 -46.85 -4.78 -25.01
CA ALA A 111 -48.20 -5.28 -25.30
C ALA A 111 -48.47 -6.80 -25.17
#